data_AF-A0A2G9P1I3-F1
#
_entry.id   AF-A0A2G9P1I3-F1
#
_cell.length_a   1.000
_cell.length_b   1.000
_cell.length_c   1.000
_cell.angle_alpha   90.00
_cell.angle_beta   90.00
_cell.angle_gamma   90.00
#
_symmetry.space_group_name_H-M   'P 1'
#
loop_
_entity.id
_entity.type
_entity.pdbx_description
1 polymer ?
#
loop_
_entity_poly.entity_id
_entity_poly.type
_entity_poly.pdbx_seq_one_letter_code
_entity_poly.pdbx_strand_id
1 'polypeptide(L)'
;PHGRDISQTSQVVLHVTAAVTYWIFGGGMELYDFTILFPVVFGSLSTIVIFALVRVIGGTTAGLLSALFLSVSLPLIVRGSIGWFKSEPLGLFFGILALYFLLSGLNSKNRKVAIVKLIAAGITVPLSISAWGGSQFFIIPIGIFFLTLPFVRSDHKFIMWAIPLFTAIVFLVSLSFERLSSNFIFGLGGASLLIPTIFIVACIFIQSKSNENKKTRNGLLFL
;
A
#
# COMPACT_ATOMS: atom_id res chain seq x y z
N PRO A 1 32.81 14.48 14.00
CA PRO A 1 32.70 13.00 14.08
C PRO A 1 31.49 12.58 14.97
N HIS A 2 30.27 12.80 14.48
CA HIS A 2 29.05 12.65 15.28
C HIS A 2 28.40 11.25 15.21
N GLY A 3 28.87 10.36 14.34
CA GLY A 3 28.22 9.07 14.08
C GLY A 3 26.86 9.22 13.38
N ARG A 4 26.31 8.13 12.84
CA ARG A 4 24.96 8.07 12.28
C ARG A 4 24.24 6.85 12.82
N ASP A 5 23.09 7.06 13.46
CA ASP A 5 22.19 5.97 13.81
C ASP A 5 21.53 5.43 12.53
N ILE A 6 22.02 4.29 12.04
CA ILE A 6 21.53 3.69 10.79
C ILE A 6 20.09 3.21 10.98
N SER A 7 19.73 2.69 12.14
CA SER A 7 18.41 2.10 12.41
C SER A 7 17.31 3.17 12.33
N GLN A 8 17.50 4.29 13.02
CA GLN A 8 16.51 5.37 13.05
C GLN A 8 16.46 6.19 11.75
N THR A 9 17.54 6.21 10.97
CA THR A 9 17.66 7.12 9.82
C THR A 9 17.60 6.44 8.44
N SER A 10 17.43 5.12 8.37
CA SER A 10 17.49 4.39 7.09
C SER A 10 16.19 3.66 6.72
N GLN A 11 16.04 3.39 5.43
CA GLN A 11 14.99 2.54 4.86
C GLN A 11 15.43 1.08 4.95
N VAL A 12 14.95 0.37 5.96
CA VAL A 12 15.51 -0.93 6.36
C VAL A 12 14.96 -2.09 5.50
N VAL A 13 13.74 -1.96 4.97
CA VAL A 13 13.06 -3.07 4.29
C VAL A 13 13.75 -3.53 3.00
N LEU A 14 14.48 -2.66 2.29
CA LEU A 14 15.30 -3.08 1.15
C LEU A 14 16.32 -4.16 1.56
N HIS A 15 17.06 -3.89 2.63
CA HIS A 15 18.12 -4.76 3.13
C HIS A 15 17.55 -6.04 3.76
N VAL A 16 16.47 -5.93 4.52
CA VAL A 16 15.80 -7.10 5.12
C VAL A 16 15.22 -8.01 4.03
N THR A 17 14.55 -7.45 3.03
CA THR A 17 13.99 -8.24 1.93
C THR A 17 15.09 -8.92 1.13
N ALA A 18 16.17 -8.20 0.83
CA ALA A 18 17.33 -8.78 0.15
C ALA A 18 17.96 -9.92 0.96
N ALA A 19 18.18 -9.74 2.27
CA ALA A 19 18.75 -10.78 3.13
C ALA A 19 17.86 -12.03 3.22
N VAL A 20 16.55 -11.85 3.42
CA VAL A 20 15.59 -12.98 3.50
C VAL A 20 15.50 -13.71 2.17
N THR A 21 15.39 -12.98 1.05
CA THR A 21 15.31 -13.60 -0.28
C THR A 21 16.62 -14.24 -0.70
N TYR A 22 17.77 -13.69 -0.33
CA TYR A 22 19.08 -14.33 -0.53
C TYR A 22 19.19 -15.63 0.26
N TRP A 23 18.72 -15.67 1.50
CA TRP A 23 18.76 -16.90 2.29
C TRP A 23 17.91 -18.03 1.69
N ILE A 24 16.78 -17.69 1.06
CA ILE A 24 15.87 -18.64 0.44
C ILE A 24 16.31 -19.02 -0.99
N PHE A 25 16.75 -18.05 -1.79
CA PHE A 25 16.95 -18.17 -3.23
C PHE A 25 18.40 -17.94 -3.70
N GLY A 26 19.33 -17.65 -2.80
CA GLY A 26 20.71 -17.29 -3.13
C GLY A 26 21.48 -18.41 -3.81
N GLY A 27 21.15 -19.68 -3.54
CA GLY A 27 21.61 -20.82 -4.34
C GLY A 27 23.12 -20.98 -4.47
N GLY A 28 23.90 -20.48 -3.49
CA GLY A 28 25.37 -20.49 -3.50
C GLY A 28 26.03 -19.34 -4.29
N MET A 29 25.25 -18.42 -4.86
CA MET A 29 25.78 -17.19 -5.47
C MET A 29 26.38 -16.28 -4.40
N GLU A 30 27.33 -15.43 -4.79
CA GLU A 30 27.79 -14.36 -3.91
C GLU A 30 26.67 -13.34 -3.67
N LEU A 31 26.64 -12.75 -2.47
CA LEU A 31 25.65 -11.74 -2.11
C LEU A 31 25.67 -10.55 -3.09
N TYR A 32 26.85 -10.19 -3.59
CA TYR A 32 27.01 -9.11 -4.55
C TYR A 32 26.22 -9.40 -5.84
N ASP A 33 26.42 -10.58 -6.44
CA ASP A 33 25.72 -11.02 -7.65
C ASP A 33 24.20 -11.10 -7.43
N PHE A 34 23.77 -11.56 -6.26
CA PHE A 34 22.36 -11.58 -5.91
C PHE A 34 21.75 -10.16 -5.90
N THR A 35 22.45 -9.18 -5.31
CA THR A 35 21.97 -7.79 -5.26
C THR A 35 21.95 -7.11 -6.64
N ILE A 36 22.79 -7.54 -7.58
CA ILE A 36 22.77 -7.06 -8.97
C ILE A 36 21.45 -7.44 -9.65
N LEU A 37 20.95 -8.66 -9.43
CA LEU A 37 19.71 -9.16 -10.04
C LEU A 37 18.44 -8.67 -9.33
N PHE A 38 18.53 -8.39 -8.03
CA PHE A 38 17.41 -8.01 -7.18
C PHE A 38 16.45 -6.95 -7.78
N PRO A 39 16.90 -5.79 -8.29
CA PRO A 39 15.98 -4.77 -8.83
C PRO A 39 15.18 -5.25 -10.04
N VAL A 40 15.80 -6.05 -10.93
CA VAL A 40 15.13 -6.57 -12.14
C VAL A 40 14.07 -7.60 -11.78
N VAL A 41 14.33 -8.44 -10.76
CA VAL A 41 13.35 -9.42 -10.26
C VAL A 41 12.11 -8.71 -9.73
N PHE A 42 12.26 -7.75 -8.81
CA PHE A 42 11.12 -7.03 -8.23
C PHE A 42 10.45 -6.08 -9.24
N GLY A 43 11.20 -5.50 -10.17
CA GLY A 43 10.66 -4.74 -11.30
C GLY A 43 9.78 -5.62 -12.20
N SER A 44 10.24 -6.83 -12.53
CA SER A 44 9.48 -7.80 -13.32
C SER A 44 8.23 -8.28 -12.57
N LEU A 45 8.35 -8.59 -11.28
CA LEU A 45 7.19 -8.98 -10.45
C LEU A 45 6.14 -7.87 -10.38
N SER A 46 6.55 -6.59 -10.40
CA SER A 46 5.62 -5.45 -10.42
C SER A 46 4.71 -5.48 -11.65
N THR A 47 5.17 -6.05 -12.78
CA THR A 47 4.37 -6.25 -14.01
C THR A 47 3.22 -7.25 -13.78
N ILE A 48 3.46 -8.29 -12.98
CA ILE A 48 2.42 -9.27 -12.62
C ILE A 48 1.42 -8.64 -11.64
N VAL A 49 1.92 -7.87 -10.68
CA VAL A 49 1.08 -7.23 -9.66
C VAL A 49 0.20 -6.14 -10.26
N ILE A 50 0.71 -5.32 -11.19
CA ILE A 50 -0.11 -4.30 -11.85
C ILE A 50 -1.23 -4.91 -12.68
N PHE A 51 -0.97 -6.03 -13.36
CA PHE A 51 -2.02 -6.81 -14.03
C PHE A 51 -3.12 -7.21 -13.04
N ALA A 52 -2.74 -7.76 -11.89
CA ALA A 52 -3.69 -8.19 -10.86
C ALA A 52 -4.50 -7.01 -10.29
N LEU A 53 -3.85 -5.87 -10.02
CA LEU A 53 -4.50 -4.64 -9.57
C LEU A 53 -5.52 -4.14 -10.58
N VAL A 54 -5.12 -3.94 -11.83
CA VAL A 54 -5.99 -3.34 -12.84
C VAL A 54 -7.10 -4.32 -13.25
N ARG A 55 -6.86 -5.63 -13.20
CA ARG A 55 -7.91 -6.65 -13.40
C ARG A 55 -9.05 -6.52 -12.39
N VAL A 56 -8.76 -6.15 -11.13
CA VAL A 56 -9.79 -5.93 -10.11
C VAL A 56 -10.66 -4.72 -10.42
N ILE A 57 -10.13 -3.74 -11.17
CA ILE A 57 -10.80 -2.47 -11.48
C ILE A 57 -11.55 -2.55 -12.81
N GLY A 58 -10.86 -2.96 -13.88
CA GLY A 58 -11.32 -2.86 -15.27
C GLY A 58 -11.33 -4.18 -16.05
N GLY A 59 -11.12 -5.32 -15.38
CA GLY A 59 -11.14 -6.64 -16.01
C GLY A 59 -9.83 -7.05 -16.71
N THR A 60 -9.83 -8.25 -17.31
CA THR A 60 -8.61 -8.92 -17.79
C THR A 60 -7.88 -8.14 -18.89
N THR A 61 -8.61 -7.61 -19.88
CA THR A 61 -8.00 -6.86 -21.00
C THR A 61 -7.27 -5.61 -20.52
N ALA A 62 -7.89 -4.83 -19.63
CA ALA A 62 -7.26 -3.67 -19.01
C ALA A 62 -6.02 -4.08 -18.19
N GLY A 63 -6.12 -5.20 -17.46
CA GLY A 63 -4.98 -5.78 -16.75
C GLY A 63 -3.81 -6.10 -17.68
N LEU A 64 -4.05 -6.78 -18.81
CA LEU A 64 -3.00 -7.13 -19.77
C LEU A 64 -2.33 -5.90 -20.36
N LEU A 65 -3.11 -4.88 -20.74
CA LEU A 65 -2.59 -3.61 -21.24
C LEU A 65 -1.74 -2.89 -20.18
N SER A 66 -2.17 -2.90 -18.92
CA SER A 66 -1.40 -2.28 -17.83
C SER A 66 -0.05 -2.95 -17.59
N ALA A 67 0.02 -4.29 -17.67
CA ALA A 67 1.27 -5.03 -17.58
C ALA A 67 2.20 -4.71 -18.75
N LEU A 68 1.68 -4.71 -19.97
CA LEU A 68 2.44 -4.35 -21.16
C LEU A 68 3.04 -2.94 -21.02
N PHE A 69 2.23 -1.94 -20.68
CA PHE A 69 2.68 -0.56 -20.52
C PHE A 69 3.69 -0.39 -19.39
N LEU A 70 3.51 -1.10 -18.27
CA LEU A 70 4.48 -1.06 -17.18
C LEU A 70 5.83 -1.69 -17.59
N SER A 71 5.81 -2.80 -18.33
CA SER A 71 7.02 -3.52 -18.74
C SER A 71 7.93 -2.75 -19.70
N VAL A 72 7.38 -1.81 -20.48
CA VAL A 72 8.14 -0.98 -21.44
C VAL A 72 8.31 0.47 -20.98
N SER A 73 7.92 0.78 -19.74
CA SER A 73 7.96 2.13 -19.20
C SER A 73 9.40 2.59 -18.94
N LEU A 74 9.89 3.53 -19.75
CA LEU A 74 11.25 4.08 -19.63
C LEU A 74 11.58 4.61 -18.22
N PRO A 75 10.71 5.40 -17.56
CA PRO A 75 10.98 5.88 -16.19
C PRO A 75 11.21 4.76 -15.17
N LEU A 76 10.54 3.61 -15.35
CA LEU A 76 10.67 2.45 -14.48
C LEU A 76 11.91 1.63 -14.81
N ILE A 77 12.19 1.43 -16.10
CA ILE A 77 13.38 0.69 -16.56
C ILE A 77 14.67 1.39 -16.11
N VAL A 78 14.76 2.71 -16.27
CA VAL A 78 15.97 3.49 -15.91
C VAL A 78 16.25 3.44 -14.40
N ARG A 79 15.21 3.32 -13.56
CA ARG A 79 15.34 3.25 -12.10
C ARG A 79 15.15 1.84 -11.53
N GLY A 80 15.22 0.82 -12.38
CA GLY A 80 15.07 -0.59 -12.03
C GLY A 80 15.93 -1.52 -12.87
N SER A 81 16.99 -0.97 -13.49
CA SER A 81 17.93 -1.73 -14.30
C SER A 81 18.79 -2.66 -13.46
N ILE A 82 19.46 -3.60 -14.13
CA ILE A 82 20.40 -4.52 -13.49
C ILE A 82 21.51 -3.74 -12.76
N GLY A 83 21.82 -4.14 -11.53
CA GLY A 83 22.77 -3.42 -10.67
C GLY A 83 22.21 -2.18 -9.97
N TRP A 84 20.99 -1.73 -10.28
CA TRP A 84 20.32 -0.62 -9.59
C TRP A 84 19.75 -1.05 -8.23
N PHE A 85 20.60 -1.50 -7.31
CA PHE A 85 20.19 -1.91 -5.96
C PHE A 85 19.84 -0.69 -5.09
N LYS A 86 18.68 -0.11 -5.38
CA LYS A 86 18.09 1.04 -4.67
C LYS A 86 16.66 0.72 -4.28
N SER A 87 16.05 1.63 -3.53
CA SER A 87 14.76 1.40 -2.88
C SER A 87 13.56 1.45 -3.83
N GLU A 88 13.66 2.13 -4.96
CA GLU A 88 12.51 2.41 -5.83
C GLU A 88 11.83 1.15 -6.38
N PRO A 89 12.54 0.16 -6.97
CA PRO A 89 11.90 -1.03 -7.54
C PRO A 89 11.08 -1.81 -6.50
N LEU A 90 11.65 -1.99 -5.31
CA LEU A 90 11.00 -2.71 -4.23
C LEU A 90 9.85 -1.90 -3.61
N GLY A 91 10.04 -0.59 -3.42
CA GLY A 91 9.01 0.31 -2.92
C GLY A 91 7.77 0.33 -3.81
N LEU A 92 7.97 0.42 -5.12
CA LEU A 92 6.90 0.37 -6.11
C LEU A 92 6.21 -0.99 -6.14
N PHE A 93 6.97 -2.09 -6.12
CA PHE A 93 6.41 -3.44 -6.03
C PHE A 93 5.43 -3.57 -4.85
N PHE A 94 5.88 -3.23 -3.64
CA PHE A 94 5.03 -3.29 -2.45
C PHE A 94 3.88 -2.27 -2.51
N GLY A 95 4.09 -1.08 -3.08
CA GLY A 95 3.04 -0.06 -3.20
C GLY A 95 1.88 -0.53 -4.07
N ILE A 96 2.18 -1.07 -5.26
CA ILE A 96 1.17 -1.62 -6.19
C ILE A 96 0.52 -2.87 -5.56
N LEU A 97 1.29 -3.72 -4.88
CA LEU A 97 0.78 -4.91 -4.20
C LEU A 97 -0.18 -4.56 -3.05
N ALA A 98 0.14 -3.53 -2.28
CA ALA A 98 -0.73 -3.01 -1.23
C ALA A 98 -2.06 -2.51 -1.79
N LEU A 99 -2.03 -1.74 -2.89
CA LEU A 99 -3.23 -1.28 -3.58
C LEU A 99 -4.06 -2.46 -4.12
N TYR A 100 -3.40 -3.47 -4.69
CA TYR A 100 -4.08 -4.68 -5.13
C TYR A 100 -4.82 -5.34 -3.98
N PHE A 101 -4.14 -5.61 -2.86
CA PHE A 101 -4.78 -6.25 -1.72
C PHE A 101 -5.91 -5.40 -1.13
N LEU A 102 -5.75 -4.08 -1.05
CA LEU A 102 -6.78 -3.16 -0.54
C LEU A 102 -8.04 -3.23 -1.42
N LEU A 103 -7.92 -2.96 -2.72
CA LEU A 103 -9.07 -2.94 -3.62
C LEU A 103 -9.69 -4.34 -3.80
N SER A 104 -8.86 -5.37 -3.90
CA SER A 104 -9.30 -6.76 -4.00
C SER A 104 -9.99 -7.25 -2.72
N GLY A 105 -9.59 -6.73 -1.56
CA GLY A 105 -10.25 -6.97 -0.26
C GLY A 105 -11.60 -6.26 -0.19
N LEU A 106 -11.66 -4.99 -0.59
CA LEU A 106 -12.90 -4.20 -0.61
C LEU A 106 -13.94 -4.68 -1.64
N ASN A 107 -13.50 -5.35 -2.71
CA ASN A 107 -14.37 -5.95 -3.71
C ASN A 107 -14.74 -7.43 -3.41
N SER A 108 -14.24 -8.01 -2.32
CA SER A 108 -14.49 -9.41 -1.99
C SER A 108 -15.88 -9.64 -1.41
N LYS A 109 -16.65 -10.57 -2.02
CA LYS A 109 -17.96 -10.99 -1.49
C LYS A 109 -17.86 -11.81 -0.20
N ASN A 110 -16.75 -12.54 -0.02
CA ASN A 110 -16.51 -13.35 1.17
C ASN A 110 -15.77 -12.53 2.23
N ARG A 111 -16.39 -12.38 3.41
CA ARG A 111 -15.83 -11.61 4.54
C ARG A 111 -14.49 -12.15 5.04
N LYS A 112 -14.29 -13.48 5.09
CA LYS A 112 -13.03 -14.08 5.53
C LYS A 112 -11.89 -13.72 4.56
N VAL A 113 -12.16 -13.81 3.26
CA VAL A 113 -11.21 -13.42 2.21
C VAL A 113 -10.94 -11.92 2.24
N ALA A 114 -11.97 -11.10 2.49
CA ALA A 114 -11.82 -9.66 2.65
C ALA A 114 -10.87 -9.32 3.81
N ILE A 115 -11.08 -9.92 4.98
CA ILE A 115 -10.22 -9.72 6.17
C ILE A 115 -8.76 -10.05 5.85
N VAL A 116 -8.49 -11.22 5.27
CA VAL A 116 -7.11 -11.64 4.94
C VAL A 116 -6.45 -10.65 3.98
N LYS A 117 -7.16 -10.22 2.94
CA LYS A 117 -6.63 -9.25 1.97
C LYS A 117 -6.41 -7.87 2.58
N LEU A 118 -7.31 -7.39 3.45
CA LEU A 118 -7.15 -6.11 4.14
C LEU A 118 -5.97 -6.12 5.12
N ILE A 119 -5.78 -7.23 5.84
CA ILE A 119 -4.59 -7.42 6.70
C ILE A 119 -3.32 -7.46 5.83
N ALA A 120 -3.32 -8.20 4.73
CA ALA A 120 -2.19 -8.24 3.81
C ALA A 120 -1.86 -6.85 3.24
N ALA A 121 -2.89 -6.07 2.86
CA ALA A 121 -2.71 -4.69 2.43
C ALA A 121 -2.11 -3.82 3.54
N GLY A 122 -2.65 -3.94 4.76
CA GLY A 122 -2.18 -3.19 5.93
C GLY A 122 -0.73 -3.49 6.32
N ILE A 123 -0.27 -4.73 6.13
CA ILE A 123 1.13 -5.11 6.31
C ILE A 123 2.02 -4.57 5.17
N THR A 124 1.52 -4.64 3.93
CA THR A 124 2.31 -4.30 2.74
C THR A 124 2.56 -2.79 2.62
N VAL A 125 1.65 -1.94 3.11
CA VAL A 125 1.82 -0.48 3.08
C VAL A 125 3.07 -0.01 3.85
N PRO A 126 3.26 -0.35 5.15
CA PRO A 126 4.48 0.00 5.87
C PRO A 126 5.75 -0.60 5.25
N LEU A 127 5.67 -1.80 4.67
CA LEU A 127 6.80 -2.39 3.93
C LEU A 127 7.20 -1.52 2.73
N SER A 128 6.22 -1.01 1.97
CA SER A 128 6.46 -0.09 0.86
C SER A 128 7.10 1.24 1.30
N ILE A 129 6.62 1.84 2.40
CA ILE A 129 7.14 3.11 2.94
C ILE A 129 8.53 2.94 3.55
N SER A 130 8.76 1.80 4.20
CA SER A 130 10.04 1.45 4.81
C SER A 130 11.07 0.97 3.78
N ALA A 131 10.61 0.48 2.62
CA ALA A 131 11.46 0.23 1.46
C ALA A 131 11.84 1.55 0.78
N TRP A 132 10.87 2.42 0.49
CA TRP A 132 11.07 3.68 -0.24
C TRP A 132 10.23 4.82 0.35
N GLY A 133 10.87 5.93 0.72
CA GLY A 133 10.17 7.09 1.30
C GLY A 133 9.14 7.73 0.37
N GLY A 134 9.36 7.70 -0.95
CA GLY A 134 8.38 8.20 -1.92
C GLY A 134 7.06 7.43 -1.91
N SER A 135 7.02 6.22 -1.34
CA SER A 135 5.78 5.46 -1.22
C SER A 135 4.73 6.14 -0.33
N GLN A 136 5.12 7.13 0.49
CA GLN A 136 4.16 7.96 1.24
C GLN A 136 3.16 8.66 0.32
N PHE A 137 3.52 8.95 -0.93
CA PHE A 137 2.60 9.57 -1.89
C PHE A 137 1.42 8.67 -2.26
N PHE A 138 1.51 7.34 -2.15
CA PHE A 138 0.38 6.44 -2.39
C PHE A 138 -0.72 6.58 -1.32
N ILE A 139 -0.36 7.09 -0.14
CA ILE A 139 -1.28 7.23 0.97
C ILE A 139 -2.30 8.35 0.73
N ILE A 140 -1.90 9.43 0.04
CA ILE A 140 -2.77 10.57 -0.24
C ILE A 140 -3.98 10.15 -1.09
N PRO A 141 -3.82 9.47 -2.26
CA PRO A 141 -4.93 8.92 -3.01
C PRO A 141 -5.79 7.93 -2.22
N ILE A 142 -5.19 7.10 -1.34
CA ILE A 142 -5.94 6.17 -0.48
C ILE A 142 -6.83 6.95 0.50
N GLY A 143 -6.29 7.99 1.13
CA GLY A 143 -7.04 8.87 2.03
C GLY A 143 -8.21 9.57 1.33
N ILE A 144 -7.97 10.12 0.14
CA ILE A 144 -9.04 10.72 -0.68
C ILE A 144 -10.08 9.67 -1.05
N PHE A 145 -9.64 8.48 -1.50
CA PHE A 145 -10.54 7.38 -1.81
C PHE A 145 -11.44 7.04 -0.62
N PHE A 146 -10.88 6.97 0.59
CA PHE A 146 -11.63 6.74 1.82
C PHE A 146 -12.70 7.81 2.07
N LEU A 147 -12.39 9.10 1.91
CA LEU A 147 -13.38 10.19 2.06
C LEU A 147 -14.57 10.04 1.11
N THR A 148 -14.38 9.45 -0.07
CA THR A 148 -15.47 9.24 -1.05
C THR A 148 -16.35 8.03 -0.75
N LEU A 149 -15.84 7.04 0.00
CA LEU A 149 -16.53 5.75 0.20
C LEU A 149 -17.95 5.88 0.80
N PRO A 150 -18.22 6.72 1.80
CA PRO A 150 -19.57 6.85 2.39
C PRO A 150 -20.63 7.40 1.42
N PHE A 151 -20.21 7.96 0.29
CA PHE A 151 -21.10 8.57 -0.70
C PHE A 151 -21.29 7.70 -1.95
N VAL A 152 -20.26 6.96 -2.32
CA VAL A 152 -20.25 6.15 -3.55
C VAL A 152 -20.74 4.73 -3.30
N ARG A 153 -20.40 4.14 -2.14
CA ARG A 153 -20.74 2.75 -1.84
C ARG A 153 -21.97 2.66 -0.94
N SER A 154 -22.81 1.67 -1.19
CA SER A 154 -24.03 1.42 -0.42
C SER A 154 -23.85 0.46 0.77
N ASP A 155 -22.74 -0.29 0.82
CA ASP A 155 -22.48 -1.34 1.82
C ASP A 155 -21.83 -0.80 3.11
N HIS A 156 -22.47 0.18 3.75
CA HIS A 156 -21.89 0.93 4.87
C HIS A 156 -21.49 0.03 6.06
N LYS A 157 -22.23 -1.06 6.32
CA LYS A 157 -21.88 -2.04 7.37
C LYS A 157 -20.54 -2.73 7.13
N PHE A 158 -20.16 -2.95 5.88
CA PHE A 158 -18.89 -3.58 5.53
C PHE A 158 -17.74 -2.58 5.67
N ILE A 159 -17.91 -1.38 5.11
CA ILE A 159 -16.89 -0.32 5.13
C ILE A 159 -16.56 0.13 6.56
N MET A 160 -17.57 0.18 7.43
CA MET A 160 -17.45 0.59 8.84
C MET A 160 -16.41 -0.22 9.63
N TRP A 161 -16.18 -1.49 9.31
CA TRP A 161 -15.12 -2.28 9.95
C TRP A 161 -13.92 -2.50 9.03
N ALA A 162 -14.12 -2.59 7.71
CA ALA A 162 -13.05 -2.90 6.76
C ALA A 162 -11.97 -1.82 6.73
N ILE A 163 -12.37 -0.55 6.72
CA ILE A 163 -11.42 0.57 6.66
C ILE A 163 -10.68 0.75 7.99
N PRO A 164 -11.34 0.76 9.16
CA PRO A 164 -10.62 0.78 10.44
C PRO A 164 -9.69 -0.42 10.63
N LEU A 165 -10.08 -1.63 10.20
CA LEU A 165 -9.21 -2.80 10.25
C LEU A 165 -7.93 -2.58 9.44
N PHE A 166 -8.06 -2.15 8.17
CA PHE A 166 -6.90 -1.85 7.33
C PHE A 166 -6.00 -0.81 7.99
N THR A 167 -6.56 0.33 8.41
CA THR A 167 -5.79 1.41 9.03
C THR A 167 -5.12 0.95 10.33
N ALA A 168 -5.81 0.21 11.19
CA ALA A 168 -5.23 -0.31 12.44
C ALA A 168 -4.01 -1.20 12.18
N ILE A 169 -4.07 -2.08 11.17
CA ILE A 169 -2.93 -2.94 10.80
C ILE A 169 -1.77 -2.11 10.24
N VAL A 170 -2.03 -1.09 9.42
CA VAL A 170 -0.97 -0.17 8.93
C VAL A 170 -0.22 0.47 10.10
N PHE A 171 -0.93 0.98 11.09
CA PHE A 171 -0.31 1.62 12.25
C PHE A 171 0.44 0.61 13.11
N LEU A 172 -0.15 -0.56 13.40
CA LEU A 172 0.48 -1.61 14.20
C LEU A 172 1.80 -2.06 13.57
N VAL A 173 1.81 -2.34 12.27
CA VAL A 173 3.02 -2.79 11.57
C VAL A 173 4.03 -1.64 11.42
N SER A 174 3.58 -0.38 11.33
CA SER A 174 4.48 0.78 11.30
C SER A 174 5.27 0.96 12.60
N LEU A 175 4.73 0.51 13.75
CA LEU A 175 5.45 0.56 15.04
C LEU A 175 6.69 -0.34 15.06
N SER A 176 6.75 -1.37 14.20
CA SER A 176 7.92 -2.25 14.08
C SER A 176 9.11 -1.60 13.37
N PHE A 177 8.96 -0.40 12.82
CA PHE A 177 10.02 0.32 12.12
C PHE A 177 10.30 1.68 12.79
N GLU A 178 11.46 1.82 13.44
CA GLU A 178 11.84 3.03 14.21
C GLU A 178 11.73 4.35 13.41
N ARG A 179 12.13 4.32 12.14
CA ARG A 179 12.02 5.50 11.26
C ARG A 179 10.56 5.84 10.91
N LEU A 180 9.70 4.83 10.74
CA LEU A 180 8.28 5.08 10.40
C LEU A 180 7.48 5.47 11.63
N SER A 181 7.76 4.87 12.79
CA SER A 181 7.05 5.20 14.02
C SER A 181 7.19 6.69 14.38
N SER A 182 8.40 7.24 14.24
CA SER A 182 8.66 8.67 14.48
C SER A 182 8.11 9.60 13.39
N ASN A 183 8.29 9.28 12.10
CA ASN A 183 8.01 10.21 11.01
C ASN A 183 6.67 10.00 10.30
N PHE A 184 6.18 8.76 10.23
CA PHE A 184 4.95 8.43 9.52
C PHE A 184 3.74 8.53 10.44
N ILE A 185 3.73 7.85 11.58
CA ILE A 185 2.57 7.80 12.50
C ILE A 185 2.17 9.20 12.99
N PHE A 186 3.16 9.98 13.43
CA PHE A 186 2.94 11.34 13.95
C PHE A 186 3.09 12.43 12.87
N GLY A 187 3.32 12.05 11.62
CA GLY A 187 3.48 12.98 10.50
C GLY A 187 2.24 13.08 9.61
N LEU A 188 2.39 13.81 8.50
CA LEU A 188 1.35 13.97 7.48
C LEU A 188 0.89 12.64 6.87
N GLY A 189 1.80 11.66 6.77
CA GLY A 189 1.48 10.33 6.25
C GLY A 189 0.42 9.62 7.10
N GLY A 190 0.63 9.51 8.40
CA GLY A 190 -0.33 8.90 9.33
C GLY A 190 -1.65 9.68 9.38
N ALA A 191 -1.58 11.01 9.43
CA ALA A 191 -2.76 11.87 9.40
C ALA A 191 -3.63 11.64 8.14
N SER A 192 -3.00 11.45 6.97
CA SER A 192 -3.70 11.21 5.71
C SER A 192 -4.45 9.86 5.62
N LEU A 193 -4.22 8.91 6.53
CA LEU A 193 -5.07 7.71 6.69
C LEU A 193 -6.03 7.82 7.87
N LEU A 194 -5.54 8.33 9.00
CA LEU A 194 -6.29 8.34 10.24
C LEU A 194 -7.49 9.28 10.17
N ILE A 195 -7.31 10.48 9.62
CA ILE A 195 -8.40 11.47 9.49
C ILE A 195 -9.51 10.92 8.58
N PRO A 196 -9.25 10.44 7.34
CA PRO A 196 -10.29 9.82 6.52
C PRO A 196 -10.95 8.60 7.16
N THR A 197 -10.21 7.80 7.93
CA THR A 197 -10.76 6.64 8.63
C THR A 197 -11.78 7.07 9.70
N ILE A 198 -11.42 8.06 10.54
CA ILE A 198 -12.32 8.62 11.55
C ILE A 198 -13.54 9.25 10.87
N PHE A 199 -13.30 10.01 9.80
CA PHE A 199 -14.35 10.63 9.01
C PHE A 199 -15.36 9.61 8.50
N ILE A 200 -14.92 8.49 7.91
CA ILE A 200 -15.83 7.44 7.43
C ILE A 200 -16.72 6.93 8.56
N VAL A 201 -16.14 6.61 9.72
CA VAL A 201 -16.88 6.06 10.86
C VAL A 201 -17.94 7.06 11.34
N ALA A 202 -17.55 8.33 11.49
CA ALA A 202 -18.46 9.40 11.89
C ALA A 202 -19.54 9.68 10.84
N CYS A 203 -19.17 9.76 9.56
CA CYS A 203 -20.08 10.03 8.45
C CYS A 203 -21.11 8.90 8.31
N ILE A 204 -20.69 7.63 8.37
CA ILE A 204 -21.62 6.50 8.33
C ILE A 204 -22.55 6.50 9.55
N PHE A 205 -22.05 6.88 10.73
CA PHE A 205 -22.89 7.00 11.93
C PHE A 205 -23.97 8.08 11.76
N ILE A 206 -23.61 9.28 11.29
CA ILE A 206 -24.55 10.37 10.99
C ILE A 206 -25.59 9.95 9.94
N GLN A 207 -25.11 9.30 8.86
CA GLN A 207 -25.96 8.79 7.79
C GLN A 207 -26.91 7.69 8.28
N SER A 208 -26.51 6.87 9.27
CA SER A 208 -27.37 5.83 9.84
C SER A 208 -28.52 6.39 10.69
N LYS A 209 -28.36 7.60 11.23
CA LYS A 209 -29.38 8.32 12.02
C LYS A 209 -30.25 9.26 11.19
N SER A 210 -29.88 9.52 9.94
CA SER A 210 -30.57 10.44 9.05
C SER A 210 -31.67 9.74 8.26
N ASN A 211 -32.78 10.43 8.00
CA ASN A 211 -33.82 9.96 7.06
C ASN A 211 -33.22 9.74 5.66
N GLU A 212 -33.73 8.76 4.91
CA GLU A 212 -33.16 8.36 3.60
C GLU A 212 -32.98 9.55 2.64
N ASN A 213 -33.97 10.44 2.55
CA ASN A 213 -33.93 11.62 1.68
C ASN A 213 -32.89 12.68 2.10
N LYS A 214 -32.40 12.65 3.35
CA LYS A 214 -31.43 13.63 3.89
C LYS A 214 -30.05 13.01 4.16
N LYS A 215 -29.90 11.70 3.94
CA LYS A 215 -28.71 10.92 4.31
C LYS A 215 -27.44 11.43 3.63
N THR A 216 -27.46 11.55 2.31
CA THR A 216 -26.31 12.05 1.52
C THR A 216 -26.02 13.52 1.81
N ARG A 217 -27.06 14.36 1.90
CA ARG A 217 -26.94 15.78 2.24
C ARG A 217 -26.28 16.00 3.61
N ASN A 218 -26.74 15.29 4.62
CA ASN A 218 -26.19 15.42 5.98
C ASN A 218 -24.75 14.92 6.07
N GLY A 219 -24.38 13.90 5.28
CA GLY A 219 -22.98 13.46 5.17
C GLY A 219 -22.10 14.46 4.42
N LEU A 220 -22.62 15.10 3.36
CA LEU A 220 -21.88 16.12 2.60
C LEU A 220 -21.67 17.41 3.40
N LEU A 221 -22.61 17.77 4.28
CA LEU A 221 -22.44 18.89 5.22
C LEU A 221 -21.38 18.62 6.31
N PHE A 222 -21.04 17.35 6.54
CA PHE A 222 -20.05 16.95 7.54
C PHE A 222 -18.63 16.83 6.96
N LEU A 223 -18.50 16.64 5.63
CA LEU A 223 -17.22 16.63 4.91
C LEU A 223 -16.60 18.03 4.90
#